data_AF-A0A954QW46-F1
#
_entry.id   AF-A0A954QW46-F1
#
_cell.length_a   1.000
_cell.length_b   1.000
_cell.length_c   1.000
_cell.angle_alpha   90.00
_cell.angle_beta   90.00
_cell.angle_gamma   90.00
#
_symmetry.space_group_name_H-M   'P 1'
#
loop_
_entity.id
_entity.type
_entity.pdbx_description
1 polymer ?
#
loop_
_entity_poly.entity_id
_entity_poly.type
_entity_poly.pdbx_seq_one_letter_code
_entity_poly.pdbx_strand_id
1 'polypeptide(L)'
;MPFQFTCPYCFKKTLVDDAIAGESGPCASCGKIITVPEPPGRLPPAIGPANRPPLKVHAVRARRRVLAWSVQAVGLIAAVSVVFSLSSYLLWPTFQGLKARRDRVASFNNLQRIAEALNAYAIQHGSYPPPVVSDASGKPLYSWRVLLLEQLGEAYLASKFRRDLAWDAPENASILSQCPSVFLCPTFNRTQVASSANYALITGNNTLFPGSGPLSPSQIADGRVRTLLVVEVDTAG
;
A
#
# COMPACT_ATOMS: atom_id res chain seq x y z
N MET A 1 71.74 -27.67 43.31
CA MET A 1 73.03 -28.38 43.26
C MET A 1 72.72 -29.80 42.83
N PRO A 2 73.22 -30.30 41.69
CA PRO A 2 72.77 -31.60 41.18
C PRO A 2 73.15 -32.73 42.16
N PHE A 3 72.24 -33.68 42.36
CA PHE A 3 72.45 -34.85 43.22
C PHE A 3 72.45 -36.14 42.40
N GLN A 4 73.11 -37.18 42.93
CA GLN A 4 73.16 -38.48 42.27
C GLN A 4 71.93 -39.30 42.59
N PHE A 5 71.19 -39.69 41.56
CA PHE A 5 70.08 -40.61 41.65
C PHE A 5 70.40 -41.92 40.92
N THR A 6 70.03 -43.06 41.52
CA THR A 6 70.25 -44.39 40.93
C THR A 6 68.91 -44.94 40.45
N CYS A 7 68.79 -45.24 39.16
CA CYS A 7 67.56 -45.79 38.61
C CYS A 7 67.25 -47.17 39.24
N PRO A 8 66.03 -47.41 39.78
CA PRO A 8 65.69 -48.68 40.43
C PRO A 8 65.58 -49.87 39.45
N TYR A 9 65.46 -49.60 38.14
CA TYR A 9 65.24 -50.66 37.15
C TYR A 9 66.52 -51.12 36.43
N CYS A 10 67.50 -50.23 36.24
CA CYS A 10 68.75 -50.55 35.55
C CYS A 10 70.00 -50.25 36.37
N PHE A 11 69.85 -49.74 37.60
CA PHE A 11 70.90 -49.44 38.58
C PHE A 11 71.98 -48.46 38.10
N LYS A 12 71.76 -47.76 36.99
CA LYS A 12 72.70 -46.73 36.50
C LYS A 12 72.52 -45.43 37.27
N LYS A 13 73.64 -44.86 37.72
CA LYS A 13 73.70 -43.59 38.44
C LYS A 13 73.70 -42.43 37.44
N THR A 14 72.85 -41.45 37.67
CA THR A 14 72.75 -40.22 36.85
C THR A 14 72.76 -39.01 37.79
N LEU A 15 73.42 -37.92 37.37
CA LEU A 15 73.32 -36.64 38.05
C LEU A 15 72.03 -35.94 37.61
N VAL A 16 71.20 -35.59 38.57
CA VAL A 16 69.88 -34.98 38.37
C VAL A 16 69.89 -33.62 39.04
N ASP A 17 69.36 -32.59 38.36
CA ASP A 17 69.27 -31.24 38.93
C ASP A 17 68.14 -31.16 39.98
N ASP A 18 68.30 -30.31 40.98
CA ASP A 18 67.32 -30.08 42.04
C ASP A 18 66.00 -29.51 41.50
N ALA A 19 66.03 -28.87 40.32
CA ALA A 19 64.85 -28.28 39.69
C ALA A 19 63.83 -29.32 39.19
N ILE A 20 64.28 -30.55 38.94
CA ILE A 20 63.44 -31.66 38.43
C ILE A 20 63.18 -32.73 39.50
N ALA A 21 63.50 -32.44 40.77
CA ALA A 21 63.13 -33.29 41.89
C ALA A 21 61.61 -33.24 42.11
N GLY A 22 60.97 -34.41 42.28
CA GLY A 22 59.52 -34.54 42.39
C GLY A 22 58.80 -34.81 41.06
N GLU A 23 59.47 -34.63 39.92
CA GLU A 23 58.90 -34.92 38.60
C GLU A 23 59.16 -36.38 38.17
N SER A 24 58.27 -36.90 37.31
CA SER A 24 58.37 -38.25 36.72
C SER A 24 58.75 -38.17 35.24
N GLY A 25 59.77 -38.91 34.83
CA GLY A 25 60.23 -38.93 33.44
C GLY A 25 60.96 -40.22 33.06
N PRO A 26 61.17 -40.48 31.75
CA PRO A 26 61.87 -41.68 31.30
C PRO A 26 63.35 -41.65 31.70
N CYS A 27 63.85 -42.76 32.24
CA CYS A 27 65.26 -42.93 32.53
C CYS A 27 66.08 -42.87 31.23
N ALA A 28 67.08 -41.99 31.16
CA ALA A 28 67.91 -41.80 29.97
C ALA A 28 68.64 -43.07 29.48
N SER A 29 68.83 -44.08 30.35
CA SER A 29 69.57 -45.29 29.98
C SER A 29 68.70 -46.51 29.65
N CYS A 30 67.47 -46.61 30.17
CA CYS A 30 66.60 -47.77 29.93
C CYS A 30 65.17 -47.41 29.49
N GLY A 31 64.83 -46.12 29.43
CA GLY A 31 63.55 -45.60 28.96
C GLY A 31 62.36 -45.77 29.92
N LYS A 32 62.49 -46.53 31.01
CA LYS A 32 61.39 -46.69 31.99
C LYS A 32 61.15 -45.41 32.76
N ILE A 33 59.87 -45.07 32.97
CA ILE A 33 59.47 -43.89 33.75
C ILE A 33 59.89 -44.10 35.22
N ILE A 34 60.66 -43.16 35.73
CA ILE A 34 61.12 -43.09 37.11
C ILE A 34 60.70 -41.74 37.70
N THR A 35 60.35 -41.73 38.97
CA THR A 35 60.07 -40.50 39.71
C THR A 35 61.29 -40.16 40.55
N VAL A 36 61.81 -38.95 40.38
CA VAL A 36 62.96 -38.48 41.15
C VAL A 36 62.45 -38.05 42.54
N PRO A 37 62.97 -38.61 43.65
CA PRO A 37 62.54 -38.21 44.98
C PRO A 37 62.98 -36.78 45.29
N GLU A 38 62.10 -36.01 45.94
CA GLU A 38 62.46 -34.69 46.45
C GLU A 38 63.48 -34.80 47.60
N PRO A 39 64.55 -33.99 47.62
CA PRO A 39 65.50 -34.00 48.73
C PRO A 39 64.80 -33.60 50.04
N PRO A 40 65.01 -34.33 51.15
CA PRO A 40 64.33 -34.06 52.41
C PRO A 40 64.77 -32.71 52.99
N GLY A 41 63.83 -31.76 53.12
CA GLY A 41 64.08 -30.47 53.76
C GLY A 41 63.43 -29.24 53.12
N ARG A 42 62.69 -29.37 52.01
CA ARG A 42 61.98 -28.24 51.39
C ARG A 42 60.55 -28.13 51.93
N LEU A 43 60.23 -27.02 52.62
CA LEU A 43 58.85 -26.68 53.03
C LEU A 43 57.99 -26.40 51.79
N PRO A 44 56.70 -26.81 51.77
CA PRO A 44 55.80 -26.49 50.68
C PRO A 44 55.66 -24.97 50.51
N PRO A 45 55.56 -24.44 49.28
CA PRO A 45 55.35 -23.01 49.06
C PRO A 45 54.04 -22.56 49.72
N ALA A 46 54.08 -21.38 50.35
CA ALA A 46 52.97 -20.79 51.06
C ALA A 46 51.73 -20.65 50.15
N ILE A 47 50.57 -21.08 50.66
CA ILE A 47 49.28 -20.87 50.02
C ILE A 47 49.03 -19.35 50.01
N GLY A 48 49.20 -18.72 48.84
CA GLY A 48 48.79 -17.32 48.62
C GLY A 48 47.27 -17.18 48.74
N PRO A 49 46.76 -15.97 49.07
CA PRO A 49 45.34 -15.77 49.30
C PRO A 49 44.53 -16.14 48.05
N ALA A 50 43.53 -17.01 48.25
CA ALA A 50 42.62 -17.43 47.20
C ALA A 50 41.91 -16.23 46.57
N ASN A 51 42.14 -16.00 45.27
CA ASN A 51 41.39 -15.05 44.46
C ASN A 51 39.90 -15.45 44.45
N ARG A 52 39.10 -14.86 45.34
CA ARG A 52 37.64 -14.98 45.27
C ARG A 52 37.15 -14.04 44.15
N PRO A 53 36.43 -14.52 43.13
CA PRO A 53 35.88 -13.64 42.11
C PRO A 53 34.90 -12.65 42.76
N PRO A 54 34.81 -11.40 42.28
CA PRO A 54 33.89 -10.42 42.83
C PRO A 54 32.44 -10.92 42.69
N LEU A 55 31.66 -10.77 43.76
CA LEU A 55 30.25 -11.14 43.81
C LEU A 55 29.50 -10.45 42.63
N LYS A 56 28.75 -11.25 41.85
CA LYS A 56 27.97 -10.86 40.64
C LYS A 56 26.78 -9.91 40.92
N VAL A 57 26.88 -9.02 41.91
CA VAL A 57 25.81 -8.10 42.34
C VAL A 57 25.47 -7.07 41.26
N HIS A 58 26.47 -6.64 40.47
CA HIS A 58 26.27 -5.66 39.39
C HIS A 58 25.50 -6.23 38.19
N ALA A 59 25.72 -7.50 37.84
CA ALA A 59 25.03 -8.15 36.72
C ALA A 59 23.53 -8.36 36.97
N VAL A 60 23.13 -8.61 38.22
CA VAL A 60 21.72 -8.79 38.61
C VAL A 60 20.95 -7.47 38.53
N ARG A 61 21.56 -6.35 38.94
CA ARG A 61 20.95 -5.00 38.85
C ARG A 61 20.76 -4.55 37.39
N ALA A 62 21.70 -4.85 36.51
CA ALA A 62 21.60 -4.53 35.09
C ALA A 62 20.48 -5.32 34.39
N ARG A 63 20.35 -6.64 34.65
CA ARG A 63 19.28 -7.48 34.10
C ARG A 63 17.88 -7.05 34.57
N ARG A 64 17.72 -6.65 35.84
CA ARG A 64 16.44 -6.11 36.35
C ARG A 64 16.04 -4.80 35.69
N ARG A 65 16.99 -3.91 35.40
CA ARG A 65 16.72 -2.67 34.65
C ARG A 65 16.27 -2.98 33.24
N VAL A 66 17.02 -3.77 32.47
CA VAL A 66 16.66 -4.14 31.08
C VAL A 66 15.26 -4.77 31.02
N LEU A 67 14.93 -5.68 31.95
CA LEU A 67 13.60 -6.27 32.03
C LEU A 67 12.51 -5.23 32.34
N ALA A 68 12.75 -4.30 33.27
CA ALA A 68 11.82 -3.22 33.58
C ALA A 68 11.60 -2.26 32.39
N TRP A 69 12.67 -1.87 31.68
CA TRP A 69 12.57 -1.05 30.45
C TRP A 69 11.79 -1.78 29.35
N SER A 70 12.00 -3.09 29.17
CA SER A 70 11.22 -3.88 28.20
C SER A 70 9.75 -3.99 28.56
N VAL A 71 9.40 -4.14 29.84
CA VAL A 71 8.00 -4.20 30.30
C VAL A 71 7.31 -2.85 30.10
N GLN A 72 7.99 -1.73 30.39
CA GLN A 72 7.46 -0.41 30.14
C GLN A 72 7.28 -0.11 28.64
N ALA A 73 8.23 -0.52 27.80
CA ALA A 73 8.12 -0.37 26.35
C ALA A 73 6.94 -1.18 25.79
N VAL A 74 6.75 -2.42 26.23
CA VAL A 74 5.62 -3.26 25.81
C VAL A 74 4.29 -2.65 26.27
N GLY A 75 4.20 -2.14 27.50
CA GLY A 75 3.00 -1.46 28.00
C GLY A 75 2.65 -0.20 27.19
N LEU A 76 3.65 0.60 26.82
CA LEU A 76 3.48 1.78 25.97
C LEU A 76 3.00 1.40 24.56
N ILE A 77 3.59 0.38 23.94
CA ILE A 77 3.18 -0.08 22.60
C ILE A 77 1.74 -0.58 22.64
N ALA A 78 1.36 -1.37 23.64
CA ALA A 78 -0.01 -1.85 23.80
C ALA A 78 -1.01 -0.70 24.01
N ALA A 79 -0.64 0.32 24.79
CA ALA A 79 -1.48 1.51 24.97
C ALA A 79 -1.64 2.29 23.65
N VAL A 80 -0.56 2.51 22.91
CA VAL A 80 -0.59 3.19 21.60
C VAL A 80 -1.41 2.40 20.58
N SER A 81 -1.29 1.07 20.55
CA SER A 81 -2.08 0.23 19.63
C SER A 81 -3.56 0.29 19.96
N VAL A 82 -3.94 0.29 21.24
CA VAL A 82 -5.34 0.42 21.67
C VAL A 82 -5.91 1.78 21.27
N VAL A 83 -5.16 2.87 21.49
CA VAL A 83 -5.56 4.22 21.08
C VAL A 83 -5.68 4.32 19.55
N PHE A 84 -4.74 3.75 18.81
CA PHE A 84 -4.78 3.71 17.35
C PHE A 84 -6.01 2.95 16.86
N SER A 85 -6.25 1.73 17.33
CA SER A 85 -7.42 0.92 16.96
C SER A 85 -8.74 1.60 17.32
N LEU A 86 -8.84 2.22 18.49
CA LEU A 86 -10.03 2.96 18.91
C LEU A 86 -10.25 4.19 18.02
N SER A 87 -9.20 4.97 17.76
CA SER A 87 -9.27 6.13 16.90
C SER A 87 -9.63 5.75 15.45
N SER A 88 -9.05 4.69 14.90
CA SER A 88 -9.37 4.21 13.56
C SER A 88 -10.81 3.73 13.47
N TYR A 89 -11.32 3.04 14.49
CA TYR A 89 -12.70 2.58 14.55
C TYR A 89 -13.69 3.75 14.61
N LEU A 90 -13.42 4.74 15.47
CA LEU A 90 -14.28 5.92 15.63
C LEU A 90 -14.25 6.83 14.39
N LEU A 91 -13.11 6.94 13.71
CA LEU A 91 -12.94 7.80 12.54
C LEU A 91 -13.30 7.11 11.21
N TRP A 92 -13.39 5.78 11.14
CA TRP A 92 -13.76 5.03 9.95
C TRP A 92 -15.02 5.55 9.22
N PRO A 93 -16.17 5.77 9.89
CA PRO A 93 -17.36 6.31 9.22
C PRO A 93 -17.15 7.74 8.70
N THR A 94 -16.31 8.55 9.35
CA THR A 94 -16.03 9.92 8.89
C THR A 94 -15.27 9.91 7.57
N PHE A 95 -14.29 9.01 7.40
CA PHE A 95 -13.56 8.85 6.14
C PHE A 95 -14.48 8.36 5.00
N GLN A 96 -15.37 7.41 5.28
CA GLN A 96 -16.37 6.96 4.29
C GLN A 96 -17.32 8.09 3.89
N GLY A 97 -17.78 8.88 4.86
CA GLY A 97 -18.64 10.04 4.62
C GLY A 97 -17.97 11.11 3.77
N LEU A 98 -16.67 11.36 3.96
CA LEU A 98 -15.91 12.31 3.15
C LEU A 98 -15.79 11.87 1.69
N LYS A 99 -15.51 10.58 1.45
CA LYS A 99 -15.46 10.02 0.10
C LYS A 99 -16.82 10.12 -0.59
N ALA A 100 -17.89 9.65 0.06
CA ALA A 100 -19.24 9.70 -0.51
C ALA A 100 -19.70 11.13 -0.82
N ARG A 101 -19.37 12.11 0.05
CA ARG A 101 -19.65 13.54 -0.21
C ARG A 101 -18.87 14.06 -1.41
N ARG A 102 -17.58 13.75 -1.52
CA ARG A 102 -16.74 14.14 -2.66
C ARG A 102 -17.32 13.59 -3.96
N ASP A 103 -17.70 12.32 -3.97
CA ASP A 103 -18.21 11.65 -5.16
C ASP A 103 -19.57 12.25 -5.59
N ARG A 104 -20.47 12.57 -4.65
CA ARG A 104 -21.73 13.30 -4.93
C ARG A 104 -21.49 14.70 -5.50
N VAL A 105 -20.56 15.46 -4.94
CA VAL A 105 -20.23 16.81 -5.44
C VAL A 105 -19.65 16.72 -6.85
N ALA A 106 -18.78 15.75 -7.11
CA ALA A 106 -18.22 15.54 -8.44
C ALA A 106 -19.30 15.15 -9.48
N SER A 107 -20.26 14.30 -9.12
CA SER A 107 -21.40 13.97 -9.98
C SER A 107 -22.26 15.21 -10.26
N PHE A 108 -22.59 15.99 -9.22
CA PHE A 108 -23.35 17.22 -9.37
C PHE A 108 -22.66 18.21 -10.32
N ASN A 109 -21.34 18.36 -10.20
CA ASN A 109 -20.56 19.20 -11.11
C ASN A 109 -20.60 18.68 -12.56
N ASN A 110 -20.59 17.36 -12.78
CA ASN A 110 -20.75 16.78 -14.10
C ASN A 110 -22.14 17.05 -14.68
N LEU A 111 -23.21 16.84 -13.89
CA LEU A 111 -24.58 17.20 -14.28
C LEU A 111 -24.69 18.67 -14.68
N GLN A 112 -24.10 19.57 -13.89
CA GLN A 112 -24.10 20.99 -14.18
C GLN A 112 -23.40 21.30 -15.51
N ARG A 113 -22.18 20.77 -15.72
CA ARG A 113 -21.43 20.97 -16.98
C ARG A 113 -22.19 20.43 -18.20
N ILE A 114 -22.83 19.27 -18.06
CA ILE A 114 -23.65 18.69 -19.12
C ILE A 114 -24.87 19.56 -19.39
N ALA A 115 -25.57 20.03 -18.37
CA ALA A 115 -26.73 20.89 -18.51
C ALA A 115 -26.36 22.23 -19.17
N GLU A 116 -25.22 22.83 -18.80
CA GLU A 116 -24.68 24.03 -19.44
C GLU A 116 -24.40 23.77 -20.94
N ALA A 117 -23.75 22.66 -21.28
CA ALA A 117 -23.48 22.28 -22.66
C ALA A 117 -24.77 22.02 -23.47
N LEU A 118 -25.76 21.35 -22.90
CA LEU A 118 -27.07 21.14 -23.51
C LEU A 118 -27.80 22.47 -23.80
N ASN A 119 -27.77 23.40 -22.85
CA ASN A 119 -28.35 24.73 -23.03
C ASN A 119 -27.59 25.53 -24.10
N ALA A 120 -26.26 25.48 -24.12
CA ALA A 120 -25.44 26.15 -25.13
C ALA A 120 -25.72 25.58 -26.54
N TYR A 121 -25.81 24.26 -26.66
CA TYR A 121 -26.22 23.61 -27.91
C TYR A 121 -27.60 24.11 -28.36
N ALA A 122 -28.58 24.15 -27.44
CA ALA A 122 -29.94 24.58 -27.78
C ALA A 122 -30.04 26.05 -28.17
N ILE A 123 -29.21 26.93 -27.59
CA ILE A 123 -29.12 28.33 -28.01
C ILE A 123 -28.58 28.42 -29.45
N GLN A 124 -27.58 27.62 -29.78
CA GLN A 124 -26.93 27.64 -31.10
C GLN A 124 -27.80 27.01 -32.20
N HIS A 125 -28.53 25.94 -31.88
CA HIS A 125 -29.27 25.12 -32.88
C HIS A 125 -30.79 25.32 -32.83
N GLY A 126 -31.31 26.07 -31.85
CA GLY A 126 -32.74 26.33 -31.67
C GLY A 126 -33.51 25.24 -30.93
N SER A 127 -32.94 24.04 -30.73
CA SER A 127 -33.53 22.96 -29.95
C SER A 127 -32.47 22.15 -29.21
N TYR A 128 -32.86 21.42 -28.16
CA TYR A 128 -31.95 20.47 -27.51
C TYR A 128 -31.49 19.38 -28.49
N PRO A 129 -30.33 18.75 -28.27
CA PRO A 129 -29.85 17.72 -29.18
C PRO A 129 -30.79 16.50 -29.19
N PRO A 130 -30.95 15.81 -30.34
CA PRO A 130 -31.66 14.54 -30.39
C PRO A 130 -30.96 13.50 -29.50
N PRO A 131 -31.71 12.66 -28.75
CA PRO A 131 -31.10 11.61 -27.92
C PRO A 131 -30.17 10.69 -28.74
N VAL A 132 -30.58 10.37 -29.96
CA VAL A 132 -29.82 9.59 -30.93
C VAL A 132 -29.92 10.27 -32.29
N VAL A 133 -28.79 10.39 -32.98
CA VAL A 133 -28.73 10.78 -34.39
C VAL A 133 -28.72 9.50 -35.22
N SER A 134 -29.63 9.44 -36.20
CA SER A 134 -29.74 8.33 -37.14
C SER A 134 -29.50 8.78 -38.57
N ASP A 135 -29.14 7.84 -39.45
CA ASP A 135 -29.08 8.09 -40.89
C ASP A 135 -30.48 8.18 -41.53
N ALA A 136 -30.52 8.40 -42.85
CA ALA A 136 -31.76 8.49 -43.61
C ALA A 136 -32.60 7.20 -43.60
N SER A 137 -31.99 6.05 -43.28
CA SER A 137 -32.68 4.76 -43.12
C SER A 137 -33.19 4.51 -41.70
N GLY A 138 -32.92 5.45 -40.77
CA GLY A 138 -33.27 5.33 -39.36
C GLY A 138 -32.25 4.54 -38.53
N LYS A 139 -31.14 4.10 -39.12
CA LYS A 139 -30.09 3.38 -38.39
C LYS A 139 -29.38 4.34 -37.42
N PRO A 140 -29.25 4.00 -36.13
CA PRO A 140 -28.59 4.85 -35.15
C PRO A 140 -27.10 4.98 -35.47
N LEU A 141 -26.62 6.22 -35.52
CA LEU A 141 -25.22 6.55 -35.74
C LEU A 141 -24.51 6.84 -34.42
N TYR A 142 -24.99 7.81 -33.64
CA TYR A 142 -24.37 8.19 -32.36
C TYR A 142 -25.34 8.94 -31.45
N SER A 143 -24.95 9.16 -30.19
CA SER A 143 -25.79 9.83 -29.19
C SER A 143 -25.54 11.34 -29.12
N TRP A 144 -26.48 12.04 -28.49
CA TRP A 144 -26.38 13.47 -28.13
C TRP A 144 -25.04 13.88 -27.51
N ARG A 145 -24.32 12.96 -26.85
CA ARG A 145 -23.03 13.23 -26.20
C ARG A 145 -21.96 13.70 -27.19
N VAL A 146 -21.96 13.16 -28.41
CA VAL A 146 -21.03 13.58 -29.47
C VAL A 146 -21.32 15.00 -29.92
N LEU A 147 -22.59 15.41 -29.91
CA LEU A 147 -23.02 16.75 -30.30
C LEU A 147 -22.60 17.83 -29.30
N LEU A 148 -22.25 17.45 -28.07
CA LEU A 148 -21.84 18.38 -27.01
C LEU A 148 -20.32 18.52 -26.86
N LEU A 149 -19.52 17.75 -27.59
CA LEU A 149 -18.07 17.71 -27.38
C LEU A 149 -17.44 19.10 -27.49
N GLU A 150 -17.87 19.91 -28.46
CA GLU A 150 -17.34 21.26 -28.66
C GLU A 150 -17.68 22.18 -27.47
N GLN A 151 -18.92 22.14 -26.98
CA GLN A 151 -19.39 22.91 -25.82
C GLN A 151 -18.73 22.45 -24.51
N LEU A 152 -18.26 21.20 -24.45
CA LEU A 152 -17.54 20.64 -23.30
C LEU A 152 -16.03 20.90 -23.34
N GLY A 153 -15.53 21.56 -24.40
CA GLY A 153 -14.10 21.86 -24.60
C GLY A 153 -13.31 20.74 -25.28
N GLU A 154 -13.98 19.72 -25.81
CA GLU A 154 -13.39 18.55 -26.46
C GLU A 154 -13.31 18.71 -27.99
N ALA A 155 -12.89 19.89 -28.47
CA ALA A 155 -12.83 20.22 -29.89
C ALA A 155 -11.95 19.26 -30.71
N TYR A 156 -10.88 18.73 -30.10
CA TYR A 156 -10.03 17.71 -30.72
C TYR A 156 -10.82 16.44 -31.03
N LEU A 157 -11.54 15.89 -30.04
CA LEU A 157 -12.36 14.68 -30.22
C LEU A 157 -13.50 14.94 -31.21
N ALA A 158 -14.15 16.11 -31.13
CA ALA A 158 -15.19 16.52 -32.07
C ALA A 158 -14.71 16.54 -33.52
N SER A 159 -13.48 17.03 -33.76
CA SER A 159 -12.88 17.10 -35.11
C SER A 159 -12.53 15.74 -35.70
N LYS A 160 -12.27 14.74 -34.84
CA LYS A 160 -11.85 13.40 -35.24
C LYS A 160 -13.01 12.43 -35.44
N PHE A 161 -14.15 12.67 -34.78
CA PHE A 161 -15.30 11.80 -34.87
C PHE A 161 -15.99 11.90 -36.24
N ARG A 162 -16.18 10.76 -36.92
CA ARG A 162 -16.88 10.67 -38.20
C ARG A 162 -18.39 10.57 -37.97
N ARG A 163 -19.06 11.72 -38.10
CA ARG A 163 -20.52 11.88 -37.90
C ARG A 163 -21.36 11.25 -39.01
N ASP A 164 -20.75 10.83 -40.11
CA ASP A 164 -21.39 10.07 -41.20
C ASP A 164 -21.39 8.55 -40.94
N LEU A 165 -20.66 8.09 -39.91
CA LEU A 165 -20.50 6.68 -39.57
C LEU A 165 -21.14 6.36 -38.21
N ALA A 166 -21.43 5.07 -38.01
CA ALA A 166 -21.87 4.59 -36.71
C ALA A 166 -20.77 4.73 -35.65
N TRP A 167 -21.17 4.87 -34.39
CA TRP A 167 -20.26 5.11 -33.27
C TRP A 167 -19.27 3.94 -33.09
N ASP A 168 -19.70 2.72 -33.40
CA ASP A 168 -18.94 1.47 -33.32
C ASP A 168 -18.15 1.14 -34.60
N ALA A 169 -18.16 2.02 -35.61
CA ALA A 169 -17.35 1.85 -36.80
C ALA A 169 -15.84 1.88 -36.46
N PRO A 170 -14.98 1.13 -37.18
CA PRO A 170 -13.53 1.08 -36.93
C PRO A 170 -12.86 2.46 -36.86
N GLU A 171 -13.32 3.41 -37.66
CA GLU A 171 -12.82 4.79 -37.71
C GLU A 171 -13.10 5.57 -36.41
N ASN A 172 -14.22 5.27 -35.74
CA ASN A 172 -14.64 5.92 -34.50
C ASN A 172 -14.12 5.18 -33.24
N ALA A 173 -13.67 3.93 -33.37
CA ALA A 173 -13.25 3.09 -32.24
C ALA A 173 -12.17 3.75 -31.35
N SER A 174 -11.23 4.47 -31.95
CA SER A 174 -10.15 5.18 -31.22
C SER A 174 -10.64 6.39 -30.42
N ILE A 175 -11.81 6.94 -30.75
CA ILE A 175 -12.43 8.07 -30.05
C ILE A 175 -13.28 7.58 -28.88
N LEU A 176 -13.91 6.42 -29.01
CA LEU A 176 -14.69 5.81 -27.92
C LEU A 176 -13.83 5.52 -26.68
N SER A 177 -12.58 5.10 -26.87
CA SER A 177 -11.64 4.88 -25.77
C SER A 177 -11.23 6.17 -25.04
N GLN A 178 -11.48 7.34 -25.65
CA GLN A 178 -11.21 8.66 -25.10
C GLN A 178 -12.47 9.34 -24.55
N CYS A 179 -13.44 8.54 -24.06
CA CYS A 179 -14.68 9.06 -23.47
C CYS A 179 -14.39 10.16 -22.42
N PRO A 180 -14.91 11.39 -22.61
CA PRO A 180 -14.70 12.48 -21.67
C PRO A 180 -15.17 12.13 -20.26
N SER A 181 -14.34 12.44 -19.27
CA SER A 181 -14.61 12.11 -17.86
C SER A 181 -15.90 12.73 -17.30
N VAL A 182 -16.41 13.79 -17.94
CA VAL A 182 -17.68 14.43 -17.57
C VAL A 182 -18.88 13.49 -17.76
N PHE A 183 -18.80 12.52 -18.68
CA PHE A 183 -19.87 11.54 -18.90
C PHE A 183 -19.76 10.30 -17.99
N LEU A 184 -18.75 10.25 -17.12
CA LEU A 184 -18.50 9.12 -16.23
C LEU A 184 -18.92 9.48 -14.80
N CYS A 185 -19.55 8.52 -14.12
CA CYS A 185 -19.83 8.67 -12.70
C CYS A 185 -18.51 8.59 -11.89
N PRO A 186 -18.27 9.48 -10.91
CA PRO A 186 -17.06 9.46 -10.07
C PRO A 186 -16.88 8.18 -9.24
N THR A 187 -17.96 7.45 -8.94
CA THR A 187 -17.91 6.19 -8.20
C THR A 187 -17.68 4.97 -9.11
N PHE A 188 -17.87 5.12 -10.42
CA PHE A 188 -17.78 4.01 -11.35
C PHE A 188 -16.33 3.57 -11.58
N ASN A 189 -16.09 2.26 -11.50
CA ASN A 189 -14.75 1.71 -11.68
C ASN A 189 -14.35 1.77 -13.16
N ARG A 190 -13.33 2.57 -13.46
CA ARG A 190 -12.80 2.83 -14.82
C ARG A 190 -12.17 1.59 -15.48
N THR A 191 -12.36 0.37 -14.98
CA THR A 191 -11.89 -0.85 -15.64
C THR A 191 -12.92 -1.44 -16.62
N GLN A 192 -14.14 -0.89 -16.69
CA GLN A 192 -15.22 -1.34 -17.59
C GLN A 192 -15.51 -0.34 -18.75
N VAL A 193 -14.48 0.31 -19.29
CA VAL A 193 -14.53 1.53 -20.14
C VAL A 193 -15.27 1.40 -21.49
N ALA A 194 -15.80 0.23 -21.87
CA ALA A 194 -16.29 0.06 -23.23
C ALA A 194 -17.58 0.85 -23.56
N SER A 195 -18.44 1.17 -22.60
CA SER A 195 -19.63 1.99 -22.87
C SER A 195 -20.26 2.70 -21.66
N SER A 196 -19.46 3.02 -20.63
CA SER A 196 -19.99 3.44 -19.31
C SER A 196 -20.43 4.91 -19.24
N ALA A 197 -21.35 5.36 -20.09
CA ALA A 197 -21.91 6.70 -19.94
C ALA A 197 -23.02 6.70 -18.88
N ASN A 198 -22.72 7.25 -17.70
CA ASN A 198 -23.63 7.24 -16.55
C ASN A 198 -24.66 8.38 -16.56
N TYR A 199 -24.64 9.27 -17.56
CA TYR A 199 -25.61 10.37 -17.65
C TYR A 199 -26.51 10.17 -18.85
N ALA A 200 -27.82 10.23 -18.63
CA ALA A 200 -28.85 9.96 -19.63
C ALA A 200 -29.86 11.10 -19.72
N LEU A 201 -30.33 11.38 -20.93
CA LEU A 201 -31.47 12.28 -21.15
C LEU A 201 -32.76 11.56 -20.74
N ILE A 202 -33.72 12.30 -20.19
CA ILE A 202 -35.04 11.77 -19.87
C ILE A 202 -35.91 11.88 -21.12
N THR A 203 -36.18 10.76 -21.79
CA THR A 203 -36.99 10.72 -23.01
C THR A 203 -38.41 10.24 -22.74
N GLY A 204 -39.35 10.61 -23.61
CA GLY A 204 -40.74 10.19 -23.54
C GLY A 204 -41.74 11.34 -23.66
N ASN A 205 -43.03 11.01 -23.62
CA ASN A 205 -44.08 12.02 -23.67
C ASN A 205 -44.00 12.92 -22.43
N ASN A 206 -44.29 14.21 -22.62
CA ASN A 206 -44.17 15.25 -21.58
C ASN A 206 -42.74 15.45 -21.03
N THR A 207 -41.73 15.15 -21.84
CA THR A 207 -40.33 15.49 -21.57
C THR A 207 -39.83 16.51 -22.60
N LEU A 208 -38.59 16.97 -22.45
CA LEU A 208 -37.91 17.76 -23.49
C LEU A 208 -37.54 16.95 -24.74
N PHE A 209 -37.68 15.63 -24.69
CA PHE A 209 -37.31 14.71 -25.76
C PHE A 209 -38.48 13.75 -26.09
N PRO A 210 -39.62 14.26 -26.59
CA PRO A 210 -40.71 13.43 -27.07
C PRO A 210 -40.34 12.73 -28.38
N GLY A 211 -41.11 11.71 -28.76
CA GLY A 211 -40.88 10.95 -30.00
C GLY A 211 -41.01 11.77 -31.29
N SER A 212 -41.64 12.94 -31.23
CA SER A 212 -41.72 13.91 -32.34
C SER A 212 -40.43 14.71 -32.56
N GLY A 213 -39.45 14.59 -31.65
CA GLY A 213 -38.18 15.31 -31.70
C GLY A 213 -37.97 16.24 -30.50
N PRO A 214 -36.72 16.66 -30.24
CA PRO A 214 -36.38 17.50 -29.09
C PRO A 214 -37.08 18.86 -29.13
N LEU A 215 -37.53 19.31 -27.97
CA LEU A 215 -38.12 20.62 -27.80
C LEU A 215 -37.04 21.70 -27.66
N SER A 216 -37.41 22.94 -27.94
CA SER A 216 -36.60 24.10 -27.64
C SER A 216 -36.77 24.54 -26.17
N PRO A 217 -35.81 25.29 -25.62
CA PRO A 217 -35.99 25.85 -24.28
C PRO A 217 -37.17 26.82 -24.15
N SER A 218 -37.65 27.41 -25.24
CA SER A 218 -38.84 28.29 -25.23
C SER A 218 -40.16 27.52 -25.19
N GLN A 219 -40.15 26.20 -25.44
CA GLN A 219 -41.32 25.32 -25.39
C GLN A 219 -41.52 24.68 -24.00
N ILE A 220 -40.71 25.04 -23.01
CA ILE A 220 -40.83 24.54 -21.64
C ILE A 220 -42.04 25.19 -20.95
N ALA A 221 -43.08 24.41 -20.69
CA ALA A 221 -44.35 24.91 -20.17
C ALA A 221 -44.35 25.20 -18.65
N ASP A 222 -43.59 24.44 -17.85
CA ASP A 222 -43.57 24.50 -16.39
C ASP A 222 -42.40 25.34 -15.82
N GLY A 223 -41.61 25.94 -16.71
CA GLY A 223 -40.45 26.77 -16.41
C GLY A 223 -39.16 25.97 -16.25
N ARG A 224 -38.06 26.52 -16.79
CA ARG A 224 -36.72 25.89 -16.88
C ARG A 224 -36.15 25.33 -15.58
N VAL A 225 -36.53 25.88 -14.43
CA VAL A 225 -36.01 25.47 -13.10
C VAL A 225 -36.70 24.21 -12.58
N ARG A 226 -37.89 23.87 -13.10
CA ARG A 226 -38.70 22.72 -12.67
C ARG A 226 -38.59 21.52 -13.60
N THR A 227 -38.03 21.72 -14.79
CA THR A 227 -37.87 20.69 -15.81
C THR A 227 -36.55 19.92 -15.62
N LEU A 228 -36.63 18.59 -15.59
CA LEU A 228 -35.44 17.74 -15.58
C LEU A 228 -34.89 17.57 -17.01
N LEU A 229 -33.58 17.70 -17.17
CA LEU A 229 -32.91 17.65 -18.47
C LEU A 229 -32.08 16.36 -18.65
N VAL A 230 -31.27 16.05 -17.64
CA VAL A 230 -30.33 14.92 -17.62
C VAL A 230 -30.30 14.33 -16.21
N VAL A 231 -30.11 13.02 -16.12
CA VAL A 231 -30.01 12.28 -14.85
C VAL A 231 -28.75 11.43 -14.83
N GLU A 232 -28.24 11.17 -13.63
CA GLU A 232 -27.23 10.15 -13.39
C GLU A 232 -27.90 8.78 -13.19
N VAL A 233 -27.33 7.73 -13.78
CA VAL A 233 -27.77 6.34 -13.70
C VAL A 233 -26.60 5.42 -13.32
N ASP A 234 -26.89 4.44 -12.48
CA ASP A 234 -25.89 3.51 -11.90
C ASP A 234 -25.35 2.52 -12.96
N THR A 235 -26.18 2.19 -13.95
CA THR A 235 -25.82 1.36 -15.10
C THR A 235 -25.85 2.19 -16.37
N ALA A 236 -24.76 2.15 -17.15
CA ALA A 236 -24.76 2.75 -18.47
C ALA A 236 -25.79 2.05 -19.37
N GLY A 237 -26.70 2.84 -19.93
CA GLY A 237 -27.69 2.41 -20.92
C GLY A 237 -27.35 2.93 -22.30
#